data_AF-A0A101CPW9-F1
#
_entry.id   AF-A0A101CPW9-F1
#
_cell.length_a   1.000
_cell.length_b   1.000
_cell.length_c   1.000
_cell.angle_alpha   90.00
_cell.angle_beta   90.00
_cell.angle_gamma   90.00
#
_symmetry.space_group_name_H-M   'P 1'
#
loop_
_entity.id
_entity.type
_entity.pdbx_description
1 polymer ?
#
loop_
_entity_poly.entity_id
_entity_poly.type
_entity_poly.pdbx_seq_one_letter_code
_entity_poly.pdbx_strand_id
1 'polypeptide(L)'
;MKELDLLKKDWKKNSDSFEQISETEIYKMIHKKSSSIVKWILIISILEILFWTVSNFFFSTDEMLIKINHAEMIFYLELLTYFNYVVVLIFVYFFYKSYKTISTTGSTKLLMSSILKTRKTVQYYVWYNLGMAVLSSIISVFIAFVYNPEMDFLRDKLATNGKAMFITVGILFLVTLAFLGIFWCFYRLLYGTLLRRLYTNYKELKKIDF
;
A
#
# COMPACT_ATOMS: atom_id res chain seq x y z
N MET A 1 14.35 38.42 -48.21
CA MET A 1 14.41 39.28 -47.00
C MET A 1 13.06 39.42 -46.29
N LYS A 2 11.93 39.58 -46.99
CA LYS A 2 10.60 39.75 -46.34
C LYS A 2 10.10 38.55 -45.50
N GLU A 3 10.49 37.33 -45.84
CA GLU A 3 10.06 36.12 -45.10
C GLU A 3 10.74 35.97 -43.73
N LEU A 4 12.00 36.40 -43.62
CA LEU A 4 12.74 36.38 -42.35
C LEU A 4 12.15 37.37 -41.34
N ASP A 5 11.68 38.53 -41.80
CA ASP A 5 11.04 39.53 -40.94
C ASP A 5 9.67 39.07 -40.45
N LEU A 6 8.92 38.32 -41.25
CA LEU A 6 7.67 37.68 -40.83
C LEU A 6 7.92 36.63 -39.73
N LEU A 7 8.90 35.75 -39.93
CA LEU A 7 9.30 34.76 -38.91
C LEU A 7 9.80 35.42 -37.62
N LYS A 8 10.57 36.51 -37.71
CA LYS A 8 11.05 37.26 -36.54
C LYS A 8 9.92 37.97 -35.79
N LYS A 9 8.90 38.43 -36.52
CA LYS A 9 7.70 39.06 -35.95
C LYS A 9 6.79 38.04 -35.27
N ASP A 10 6.60 36.87 -35.88
CA ASP A 10 5.83 35.78 -35.27
C ASP A 10 6.56 35.13 -34.09
N TRP A 11 7.90 35.05 -34.14
CA TRP A 11 8.72 34.61 -33.01
C TRP A 11 8.60 35.58 -31.81
N LYS A 12 8.68 36.90 -32.04
CA LYS A 12 8.44 37.90 -30.99
C LYS A 12 7.00 37.94 -30.49
N LYS A 13 6.02 37.59 -31.34
CA LYS A 13 4.61 37.53 -30.96
C LYS A 13 4.30 36.28 -30.11
N ASN A 14 5.08 35.21 -30.29
CA ASN A 14 4.96 33.96 -29.54
C ASN A 14 6.02 33.80 -28.43
N SER A 15 6.95 34.75 -28.24
CA SER A 15 7.87 34.70 -27.10
C SER A 15 7.17 35.03 -25.77
N ASP A 16 6.08 35.79 -25.84
CA ASP A 16 5.23 36.16 -24.71
C ASP A 16 4.03 35.21 -24.54
N SER A 17 3.86 34.19 -25.41
CA SER A 17 2.75 33.22 -25.31
C SER A 17 3.07 32.04 -24.38
N PHE A 18 4.29 31.97 -23.88
CA PHE A 18 4.60 31.15 -22.72
C PHE A 18 4.35 32.00 -21.47
N GLU A 19 3.23 31.73 -20.78
CA GLU A 19 3.06 32.19 -19.40
C GLU A 19 4.30 31.76 -18.62
N GLN A 20 5.16 32.72 -18.28
CA GLN A 20 6.28 32.49 -17.36
C GLN A 20 5.66 32.19 -16.00
N ILE A 21 5.38 30.91 -15.76
CA ILE A 21 4.84 30.43 -14.50
C ILE A 21 5.81 30.87 -13.41
N SER A 22 5.35 31.74 -12.52
CA SER A 22 6.20 32.24 -11.44
C SER A 22 6.56 31.09 -10.49
N GLU A 23 7.72 31.17 -9.84
CA GLU A 23 8.13 30.16 -8.82
C GLU A 23 7.04 29.94 -7.76
N THR A 24 6.28 31.00 -7.43
CA THR A 24 5.17 30.96 -6.49
C THR A 24 3.97 30.14 -6.99
N GLU A 25 3.69 30.15 -8.29
CA GLU A 25 2.65 29.34 -8.92
C GLU A 25 3.09 27.88 -9.06
N ILE A 26 4.35 27.64 -9.42
CA ILE A 26 4.94 26.30 -9.41
C ILE A 26 4.83 25.68 -8.01
N TYR A 27 5.17 26.46 -6.97
CA TYR A 27 5.01 26.03 -5.58
C TYR A 27 3.55 25.67 -5.25
N LYS A 28 2.58 26.54 -5.55
CA LYS A 28 1.15 26.28 -5.30
C LYS A 28 0.67 25.00 -6.00
N MET A 29 1.12 24.77 -7.24
CA MET A 29 0.79 23.57 -7.99
C MET A 29 1.39 22.30 -7.35
N ILE A 30 2.68 22.31 -7.01
CA ILE A 30 3.35 21.16 -6.40
C ILE A 30 2.76 20.85 -5.02
N HIS A 31 2.45 21.87 -4.23
CA HIS A 31 1.79 21.74 -2.94
C HIS A 31 0.42 21.04 -3.10
N LYS A 32 -0.43 21.52 -4.02
CA LYS A 32 -1.74 20.92 -4.30
C LYS A 32 -1.62 19.48 -4.80
N LYS A 33 -0.67 19.19 -5.69
CA LYS A 33 -0.40 17.82 -6.19
C LYS A 33 0.04 16.89 -5.06
N SER A 34 0.95 17.35 -4.19
CA SER A 34 1.47 16.55 -3.07
C SER A 34 0.38 16.25 -2.04
N SER A 35 -0.42 17.25 -1.67
CA SER A 35 -1.58 17.08 -0.79
C SER A 35 -2.59 16.09 -1.37
N SER A 36 -2.88 16.16 -2.67
CA SER A 36 -3.77 15.21 -3.35
C SER A 36 -3.24 13.77 -3.30
N ILE A 37 -1.94 13.56 -3.53
CA ILE A 37 -1.32 12.22 -3.43
C ILE A 37 -1.46 11.65 -2.02
N VAL A 38 -1.19 12.46 -0.99
CA VAL A 38 -1.33 12.00 0.42
C VAL A 38 -2.79 11.78 0.79
N LYS A 39 -3.72 12.56 0.23
CA LYS A 39 -5.16 12.30 0.35
C LYS A 39 -5.55 10.94 -0.26
N TRP A 40 -5.03 10.61 -1.44
CA TRP A 40 -5.26 9.31 -2.08
C TRP A 40 -4.71 8.15 -1.25
N ILE A 41 -3.51 8.29 -0.67
CA ILE A 41 -2.95 7.29 0.25
C ILE A 41 -3.89 7.06 1.44
N LEU A 42 -4.41 8.13 2.05
CA LEU A 42 -5.38 8.03 3.14
C LEU A 42 -6.66 7.31 2.69
N ILE A 43 -7.23 7.70 1.55
CA ILE A 43 -8.45 7.08 1.01
C ILE A 43 -8.24 5.58 0.77
N ILE A 44 -7.13 5.20 0.13
CA ILE A 44 -6.80 3.78 -0.12
C ILE A 44 -6.70 3.01 1.20
N SER A 45 -6.03 3.57 2.22
CA SER A 45 -5.92 2.90 3.53
C SER A 45 -7.28 2.71 4.23
N ILE A 46 -8.21 3.65 4.08
CA ILE A 46 -9.57 3.52 4.62
C ILE A 46 -10.36 2.46 3.83
N LEU A 47 -10.23 2.45 2.50
CA LEU A 47 -10.86 1.46 1.64
C LEU A 47 -10.36 0.03 1.93
N GLU A 48 -9.08 -0.15 2.25
CA GLU A 48 -8.53 -1.44 2.66
C GLU A 48 -9.20 -1.95 3.94
N ILE A 49 -9.35 -1.12 4.98
CA ILE A 49 -10.05 -1.51 6.22
C ILE A 49 -11.51 -1.88 5.93
N LEU A 50 -12.19 -1.05 5.14
CA LEU A 50 -13.58 -1.31 4.76
C LEU A 50 -13.70 -2.62 3.98
N PHE A 51 -12.80 -2.88 3.04
CA PHE A 51 -12.77 -4.11 2.25
C PHE A 51 -12.61 -5.34 3.15
N TRP A 52 -11.69 -5.32 4.12
CA TRP A 52 -11.51 -6.42 5.06
C TRP A 52 -12.72 -6.62 5.98
N THR A 53 -13.30 -5.52 6.47
CA THR A 53 -14.48 -5.55 7.36
C THR A 53 -15.70 -6.13 6.65
N VAL A 54 -15.94 -5.67 5.42
CA VAL A 54 -17.04 -6.15 4.58
C VAL A 54 -16.80 -7.62 4.19
N SER A 55 -15.58 -8.00 3.85
CA SER A 55 -15.23 -9.40 3.56
C SER A 55 -15.52 -10.28 4.78
N ASN A 56 -15.08 -9.90 5.99
CA ASN A 56 -15.38 -10.65 7.21
C ASN A 56 -16.89 -10.80 7.46
N PHE A 57 -17.69 -9.78 7.18
CA PHE A 57 -19.14 -9.85 7.33
C PHE A 57 -19.79 -10.83 6.32
N PHE A 58 -19.39 -10.79 5.05
CA PHE A 58 -19.91 -11.71 4.03
C PHE A 58 -19.45 -13.15 4.23
N PHE A 59 -18.22 -13.36 4.67
CA PHE A 59 -17.65 -14.70 4.85
C PHE A 59 -18.03 -15.37 6.18
N SER A 60 -18.90 -14.75 7.00
CA SER A 60 -19.52 -15.30 8.22
C SER A 60 -18.70 -16.43 8.83
N THR A 61 -17.53 -16.08 9.36
CA THR A 61 -16.54 -17.01 9.90
C THR A 61 -17.13 -17.90 11.01
N ASP A 62 -18.28 -17.51 11.58
CA ASP A 62 -19.07 -18.29 12.53
C ASP A 62 -19.41 -19.70 12.02
N GLU A 63 -19.93 -19.89 10.81
CA GLU A 63 -20.31 -21.25 10.35
C GLU A 63 -19.10 -22.17 10.14
N MET A 64 -17.92 -21.61 9.82
CA MET A 64 -16.69 -22.37 9.58
C MET A 64 -15.89 -22.61 10.86
N LEU A 65 -15.86 -21.66 11.81
CA LEU A 65 -15.18 -21.78 13.11
C LEU A 65 -15.97 -22.63 14.11
N ILE A 66 -17.31 -22.55 14.10
CA ILE A 66 -18.17 -23.42 14.94
C ILE A 66 -17.94 -24.90 14.61
N LYS A 67 -17.62 -25.23 13.34
CA LYS A 67 -17.31 -26.60 12.91
C LYS A 67 -15.97 -27.14 13.43
N ILE A 68 -15.02 -26.28 13.79
CA ILE A 68 -13.65 -26.67 14.17
C ILE A 68 -13.53 -26.95 15.69
N ASN A 69 -14.53 -26.58 16.49
CA ASN A 69 -14.73 -27.02 17.89
C ASN A 69 -13.53 -26.84 18.84
N HIS A 70 -12.60 -25.91 18.53
CA HIS A 70 -11.46 -25.55 19.38
C HIS A 70 -11.57 -24.09 19.81
N ALA A 71 -12.36 -23.85 20.87
CA ALA A 71 -12.68 -22.52 21.40
C ALA A 71 -11.44 -21.66 21.71
N GLU A 72 -10.34 -22.27 22.16
CA GLU A 72 -9.11 -21.55 22.48
C GLU A 72 -8.42 -20.97 21.24
N MET A 73 -8.35 -21.74 20.13
CA MET A 73 -7.78 -21.28 18.85
C MET A 73 -8.59 -20.12 18.26
N ILE A 74 -9.92 -20.18 18.37
CA ILE A 74 -10.83 -19.12 17.90
C ILE A 74 -10.51 -17.81 18.62
N PHE A 75 -10.39 -17.86 19.94
CA PHE A 75 -10.07 -16.68 20.75
C PHE A 75 -8.71 -16.04 20.37
N TYR A 76 -7.67 -16.84 20.12
CA TYR A 76 -6.38 -16.31 19.68
C TYR A 76 -6.44 -15.66 18.28
N LEU A 77 -7.20 -16.22 17.34
CA LEU A 77 -7.37 -15.68 15.99
C LEU A 77 -8.18 -14.38 15.99
N GLU A 78 -9.24 -14.31 16.82
CA GLU A 78 -10.01 -13.08 17.01
C GLU A 78 -9.16 -11.98 17.65
N LEU A 79 -8.38 -12.31 18.69
CA LEU A 79 -7.47 -11.37 19.35
C LEU A 79 -6.45 -10.81 18.34
N LEU A 80 -5.87 -11.68 17.50
CA LEU A 80 -4.91 -11.29 16.47
C LEU A 80 -5.55 -10.41 15.39
N THR A 81 -6.79 -10.72 14.99
CA THR A 81 -7.57 -9.90 14.06
C THR A 81 -7.85 -8.51 14.63
N TYR A 82 -8.31 -8.43 15.88
CA TYR A 82 -8.55 -7.16 16.55
C TYR A 82 -7.26 -6.34 16.70
N PHE A 83 -6.16 -6.99 17.08
CA PHE A 83 -4.85 -6.35 17.15
C PHE A 83 -4.42 -5.77 15.78
N ASN A 84 -4.62 -6.52 14.70
CA ASN A 84 -4.33 -6.03 13.35
C ASN A 84 -5.15 -4.77 13.01
N TYR A 85 -6.46 -4.78 13.28
CA TYR A 85 -7.32 -3.61 13.07
C TYR A 85 -6.82 -2.38 13.85
N VAL A 86 -6.42 -2.55 15.11
CA VAL A 86 -5.87 -1.46 15.93
C VAL A 86 -4.58 -0.90 15.30
N VAL A 87 -3.66 -1.77 14.87
CA VAL A 87 -2.41 -1.33 14.23
C VAL A 87 -2.68 -0.59 12.92
N VAL A 88 -3.58 -1.10 12.08
CA VAL A 88 -3.95 -0.46 10.81
C VAL A 88 -4.61 0.91 11.06
N LEU A 89 -5.47 1.04 12.08
CA LEU A 89 -6.07 2.32 12.48
C LEU A 89 -5.01 3.35 12.92
N ILE A 90 -3.96 2.92 13.63
CA ILE A 90 -2.83 3.79 14.00
C ILE A 90 -2.14 4.32 12.73
N PHE A 91 -1.93 3.50 11.71
CA PHE A 91 -1.37 3.94 10.43
C PHE A 91 -2.27 4.94 9.71
N VAL A 92 -3.59 4.71 9.69
CA VAL A 92 -4.57 5.67 9.13
C VAL A 92 -4.47 7.02 9.84
N TYR A 93 -4.33 7.03 11.17
CA TYR A 93 -4.11 8.27 11.92
C TYR A 93 -2.83 8.98 11.50
N PHE A 94 -1.72 8.26 11.30
CA PHE A 94 -0.48 8.86 10.79
C PHE A 94 -0.63 9.44 9.38
N PHE A 95 -1.38 8.78 8.49
CA PHE A 95 -1.68 9.31 7.16
C PHE A 95 -2.56 10.56 7.23
N TYR A 96 -3.56 10.57 8.11
CA TYR A 96 -4.40 11.75 8.34
C TYR A 96 -3.57 12.93 8.87
N LYS A 97 -2.70 12.70 9.86
CA LYS A 97 -1.79 13.73 10.40
C LYS A 97 -0.86 14.28 9.31
N SER A 98 -0.33 13.39 8.47
CA SER A 98 0.53 13.77 7.34
C SER A 98 -0.21 14.59 6.31
N TYR A 99 -1.45 14.19 5.96
CA TYR A 99 -2.33 14.94 5.07
C TYR A 99 -2.64 16.33 5.62
N LYS A 100 -3.07 16.44 6.88
CA LYS A 100 -3.39 17.74 7.51
C LYS A 100 -2.17 18.65 7.49
N THR A 101 -1.01 18.15 7.91
CA THR A 101 0.25 18.91 7.91
C THR A 101 0.61 19.42 6.51
N ILE A 102 0.54 18.56 5.50
CA ILE A 102 0.85 18.92 4.10
C ILE A 102 -0.21 19.88 3.52
N SER A 103 -1.47 19.80 3.96
CA SER A 103 -2.53 20.65 3.44
C SER A 103 -2.51 22.08 3.99
N THR A 104 -2.06 22.27 5.24
CA THR A 104 -2.13 23.56 5.95
C THR A 104 -0.81 24.34 5.98
N THR A 105 0.31 23.73 5.58
CA THR A 105 1.63 24.33 5.77
C THR A 105 2.09 25.10 4.54
N GLY A 106 2.33 26.41 4.69
CA GLY A 106 2.89 27.26 3.64
C GLY A 106 4.43 27.24 3.52
N SER A 107 5.13 26.43 4.31
CA SER A 107 6.61 26.36 4.32
C SER A 107 7.13 25.19 3.46
N THR A 108 8.01 25.50 2.50
CA THR A 108 8.68 24.54 1.61
C THR A 108 9.46 23.47 2.38
N LYS A 109 10.23 23.86 3.40
CA LYS A 109 11.04 22.93 4.21
C LYS A 109 10.19 21.93 4.98
N LEU A 110 9.08 22.39 5.55
CA LEU A 110 8.12 21.52 6.25
C LEU A 110 7.39 20.58 5.29
N LEU A 111 7.00 21.06 4.11
CA LEU A 111 6.39 20.24 3.05
C LEU A 111 7.34 19.11 2.63
N MET A 112 8.59 19.45 2.32
CA MET A 112 9.64 18.48 1.96
C MET A 112 9.89 17.44 3.05
N SER A 113 10.00 17.86 4.31
CA SER A 113 10.16 16.94 5.45
C SER A 113 8.95 16.02 5.60
N SER A 114 7.74 16.56 5.45
CA SER A 114 6.50 15.81 5.55
C SER A 114 6.34 14.80 4.42
N ILE A 115 6.77 15.13 3.19
CA ILE A 115 6.81 14.19 2.06
C ILE A 115 7.72 13.00 2.38
N LEU A 116 8.93 13.24 2.89
CA LEU A 116 9.87 12.17 3.24
C LEU A 116 9.35 11.29 4.38
N LYS A 117 8.76 11.90 5.42
CA LYS A 117 8.11 11.17 6.52
C LYS A 117 6.96 10.31 6.01
N THR A 118 6.04 10.88 5.24
CA THR A 118 4.91 10.16 4.65
C THR A 118 5.39 8.96 3.83
N ARG A 119 6.44 9.14 3.01
CA ARG A 119 7.01 8.07 2.21
C ARG A 119 7.49 6.90 3.07
N LYS A 120 8.20 7.17 4.17
CA LYS A 120 8.64 6.13 5.11
C LYS A 120 7.46 5.46 5.81
N THR A 121 6.47 6.23 6.27
CA THR A 121 5.28 5.70 6.93
C THR A 121 4.51 4.76 5.99
N VAL A 122 4.33 5.14 4.72
CA VAL A 122 3.68 4.26 3.73
C VAL A 122 4.50 3.00 3.48
N GLN A 123 5.83 3.09 3.42
CA GLN A 123 6.67 1.90 3.26
C GLN A 123 6.53 0.93 4.44
N TYR A 124 6.53 1.43 5.68
CA TYR A 124 6.30 0.60 6.86
C TYR A 124 4.89 -0.02 6.86
N TYR A 125 3.88 0.75 6.48
CA TYR A 125 2.51 0.27 6.34
C TYR A 125 2.41 -0.88 5.33
N VAL A 126 3.04 -0.74 4.17
CA VAL A 126 3.06 -1.78 3.13
C VAL A 126 3.78 -3.03 3.61
N TRP A 127 4.95 -2.89 4.25
CA TRP A 127 5.68 -4.04 4.80
C TRP A 127 4.91 -4.75 5.90
N TYR A 128 4.24 -4.01 6.79
CA TYR A 128 3.38 -4.58 7.82
C TYR A 128 2.23 -5.38 7.21
N ASN A 129 1.47 -4.79 6.29
CA ASN A 129 0.35 -5.49 5.63
C ASN A 129 0.81 -6.72 4.86
N LEU A 130 1.93 -6.63 4.14
CA LEU A 130 2.49 -7.77 3.41
C LEU A 130 2.89 -8.90 4.37
N GLY A 131 3.57 -8.56 5.48
CA GLY A 131 3.95 -9.53 6.50
C GLY A 131 2.74 -10.20 7.15
N MET A 132 1.71 -9.41 7.50
CA MET A 132 0.47 -9.93 8.06
C MET A 132 -0.30 -10.82 7.09
N ALA A 133 -0.35 -10.47 5.80
CA ALA A 133 -0.97 -11.30 4.76
C ALA A 133 -0.28 -12.66 4.58
N VAL A 134 1.06 -12.70 4.68
CA VAL A 134 1.81 -13.96 4.65
C VAL A 134 1.55 -14.77 5.90
N LEU A 135 1.62 -14.14 7.07
CA LEU A 135 1.38 -14.81 8.35
C LEU A 135 -0.03 -15.41 8.38
N SER A 136 -1.04 -14.64 7.99
CA SER A 136 -2.43 -15.11 7.91
C SER A 136 -2.58 -16.24 6.91
N SER A 137 -1.90 -16.18 5.75
CA SER A 137 -1.94 -17.27 4.76
C SER A 137 -1.34 -18.56 5.29
N ILE A 138 -0.20 -18.48 5.99
CA ILE A 138 0.45 -19.66 6.61
C ILE A 138 -0.47 -20.27 7.68
N ILE A 139 -1.06 -19.43 8.54
CA ILE A 139 -2.00 -19.87 9.57
C ILE A 139 -3.23 -20.52 8.93
N SER A 140 -3.82 -19.90 7.89
CA SER A 140 -4.97 -20.46 7.18
C SER A 140 -4.66 -21.81 6.54
N VAL A 141 -3.50 -21.96 5.90
CA VAL A 141 -3.06 -23.25 5.35
C VAL A 141 -2.86 -24.26 6.47
N PHE A 142 -2.24 -23.88 7.59
CA PHE A 142 -2.03 -24.77 8.72
C PHE A 142 -3.35 -25.26 9.30
N ILE A 143 -4.32 -24.36 9.49
CA ILE A 143 -5.65 -24.71 10.00
C ILE A 143 -6.37 -25.63 9.01
N ALA A 144 -6.37 -25.30 7.72
CA ALA A 144 -6.94 -26.14 6.68
C ALA A 144 -6.25 -27.51 6.64
N PHE A 145 -4.93 -27.56 6.79
CA PHE A 145 -4.19 -28.80 6.77
C PHE A 145 -4.41 -29.63 8.02
N VAL A 146 -4.61 -29.07 9.23
CA VAL A 146 -4.69 -29.77 10.53
C VAL A 146 -6.13 -30.03 11.02
N TYR A 147 -7.11 -29.24 10.57
CA TYR A 147 -8.50 -29.37 11.06
C TYR A 147 -9.52 -29.70 9.98
N ASN A 148 -9.15 -29.71 8.69
CA ASN A 148 -10.09 -30.14 7.65
C ASN A 148 -10.12 -31.67 7.50
N PRO A 149 -11.26 -32.34 7.76
CA PRO A 149 -11.38 -33.81 7.64
C PRO A 149 -11.20 -34.32 6.20
N GLU A 150 -11.42 -33.49 5.18
CA GLU A 150 -11.15 -33.86 3.78
C GLU A 150 -9.64 -34.03 3.48
N MET A 151 -8.78 -33.51 4.36
CA MET A 151 -7.32 -33.60 4.24
C MET A 151 -6.74 -34.84 4.95
N ASP A 152 -7.54 -35.64 5.64
CA ASP A 152 -7.05 -36.82 6.39
C ASP A 152 -6.38 -37.85 5.48
N PHE A 153 -6.93 -38.06 4.28
CA PHE A 153 -6.32 -38.92 3.26
C PHE A 153 -4.95 -38.42 2.79
N LEU A 154 -4.78 -37.09 2.69
CA LEU A 154 -3.51 -36.49 2.32
C LEU A 154 -2.50 -36.58 3.47
N ARG A 155 -2.93 -36.39 4.73
CA ARG A 155 -2.06 -36.54 5.91
C ARG A 155 -1.53 -37.96 6.05
N ASP A 156 -2.40 -38.95 5.91
CA ASP A 156 -2.01 -40.34 6.08
C ASP A 156 -0.99 -40.79 5.03
N LYS A 157 -1.20 -40.39 3.76
CA LYS A 157 -0.23 -40.59 2.67
C LYS A 157 1.07 -39.82 2.83
N LEU A 158 1.04 -38.62 3.40
CA LEU A 158 2.23 -37.81 3.67
C LEU A 158 3.04 -38.36 4.84
N ALA A 159 2.38 -38.87 5.87
CA ALA A 159 3.01 -39.47 7.05
C ALA A 159 3.74 -40.78 6.72
N THR A 160 3.21 -41.58 5.79
CA THR A 160 3.85 -42.84 5.35
C THR A 160 4.99 -42.63 4.37
N ASN A 161 5.10 -41.47 3.72
CA ASN A 161 6.03 -41.24 2.62
C ASN A 161 6.83 -39.94 2.79
N GLY A 162 7.96 -40.01 3.50
CA GLY A 162 8.79 -38.83 3.80
C GLY A 162 9.26 -38.04 2.58
N LYS A 163 9.43 -38.69 1.42
CA LYS A 163 9.72 -38.00 0.15
C LYS A 163 8.55 -37.15 -0.33
N ALA A 164 7.31 -37.63 -0.17
CA ALA A 164 6.11 -36.88 -0.52
C ALA A 164 5.95 -35.66 0.41
N MET A 165 6.24 -35.81 1.71
CA MET A 165 6.22 -34.71 2.67
C MET A 165 7.20 -33.59 2.27
N PHE A 166 8.44 -33.93 1.91
CA PHE A 166 9.43 -32.94 1.49
C PHE A 166 9.00 -32.20 0.21
N ILE A 167 8.45 -32.91 -0.78
CA ILE A 167 7.96 -32.32 -2.02
C ILE A 167 6.77 -31.39 -1.74
N THR A 168 5.81 -31.80 -0.91
CA THR A 168 4.64 -30.98 -0.57
C THR A 168 5.02 -29.72 0.17
N VAL A 169 5.93 -29.79 1.14
CA VAL A 169 6.45 -28.59 1.83
C VAL A 169 7.19 -27.67 0.85
N GLY A 170 7.97 -28.22 -0.07
CA GLY A 170 8.64 -27.46 -1.11
C GLY A 170 7.67 -26.73 -2.05
N ILE A 171 6.58 -27.40 -2.47
CA ILE A 171 5.52 -26.78 -3.28
C ILE A 171 4.82 -25.68 -2.49
N LEU A 172 4.47 -25.92 -1.22
CA LEU A 172 3.84 -24.92 -0.36
C LEU A 172 4.71 -23.67 -0.18
N PHE A 173 6.01 -23.87 0.00
CA PHE A 173 6.98 -22.78 0.06
C PHE A 173 7.04 -21.99 -1.25
N LEU A 174 7.08 -22.66 -2.41
CA LEU A 174 7.05 -22.02 -3.73
C LEU A 174 5.75 -21.24 -3.96
N VAL A 175 4.60 -21.80 -3.59
CA VAL A 175 3.30 -21.14 -3.69
C VAL A 175 3.26 -19.89 -2.80
N THR A 176 3.76 -19.99 -1.56
CA THR A 176 3.85 -18.85 -0.64
C THR A 176 4.76 -17.75 -1.19
N LEU A 177 5.91 -18.10 -1.78
CA LEU A 177 6.80 -17.15 -2.47
C LEU A 177 6.14 -16.51 -3.69
N ALA A 178 5.38 -17.28 -4.47
CA ALA A 178 4.65 -16.76 -5.62
C ALA A 178 3.57 -15.77 -5.19
N PHE A 179 2.78 -16.10 -4.16
CA PHE A 179 1.81 -15.19 -3.56
C PHE A 179 2.46 -13.91 -3.05
N LEU A 180 3.58 -14.03 -2.32
CA LEU A 180 4.40 -12.90 -1.87
C LEU A 180 4.81 -11.99 -3.03
N GLY A 181 5.29 -12.57 -4.13
CA GLY A 181 5.69 -11.84 -5.32
C GLY A 181 4.52 -11.10 -5.98
N ILE A 182 3.35 -11.75 -6.08
CA ILE A 182 2.14 -11.15 -6.64
C ILE A 182 1.66 -9.99 -5.78
N PHE A 183 1.50 -10.20 -4.47
CA PHE A 183 1.09 -9.13 -3.54
C PHE A 183 2.08 -7.97 -3.58
N TRP A 184 3.38 -8.24 -3.52
CA TRP A 184 4.41 -7.21 -3.62
C TRP A 184 4.31 -6.42 -4.94
N CYS A 185 4.00 -7.09 -6.05
CA CYS A 185 3.76 -6.44 -7.34
C CYS A 185 2.56 -5.49 -7.28
N PHE A 186 1.42 -5.93 -6.73
CA PHE A 186 0.24 -5.08 -6.52
C PHE A 186 0.57 -3.85 -5.67
N TYR A 187 1.27 -4.04 -4.54
CA TYR A 187 1.68 -2.92 -3.68
C TYR A 187 2.67 -1.98 -4.38
N ARG A 188 3.60 -2.51 -5.16
CA ARG A 188 4.54 -1.72 -5.97
C ARG A 188 3.82 -0.89 -7.02
N LEU A 189 2.75 -1.40 -7.61
CA LEU A 189 1.94 -0.66 -8.58
C LEU A 189 1.10 0.42 -7.88
N LEU A 190 0.32 0.05 -6.87
CA LEU A 190 -0.58 0.97 -6.16
C LEU A 190 0.20 2.08 -5.44
N TYR A 191 1.05 1.72 -4.49
CA TYR A 191 1.76 2.69 -3.68
C TYR A 191 3.02 3.20 -4.38
N GLY A 192 3.72 2.38 -5.15
CA GLY A 192 4.96 2.81 -5.81
C GLY A 192 4.74 3.93 -6.82
N THR A 193 3.62 3.94 -7.55
CA THR A 193 3.28 5.08 -8.43
C THR A 193 3.01 6.37 -7.64
N LEU A 194 2.26 6.29 -6.54
CA LEU A 194 1.97 7.42 -5.65
C LEU A 194 3.26 7.96 -5.00
N LEU A 195 4.10 7.07 -4.44
CA LEU A 195 5.39 7.43 -3.87
C LEU A 195 6.33 8.06 -4.90
N ARG A 196 6.35 7.53 -6.13
CA ARG A 196 7.20 8.06 -7.20
C ARG A 196 6.78 9.48 -7.58
N ARG A 197 5.47 9.72 -7.72
CA ARG A 197 4.93 11.07 -7.97
C ARG A 197 5.27 12.03 -6.82
N LEU A 198 5.13 11.59 -5.58
CA LEU A 198 5.48 12.38 -4.41
C LEU A 198 6.98 12.74 -4.36
N TYR A 199 7.84 11.83 -4.80
CA TYR A 199 9.29 12.08 -4.87
C TYR A 199 9.70 13.01 -6.01
N THR A 200 9.02 12.96 -7.16
CA THR A 200 9.22 13.94 -8.24
C THR A 200 8.90 15.34 -7.75
N ASN A 201 7.75 15.52 -7.08
CA ASN A 201 7.36 16.79 -6.46
C ASN A 201 8.42 17.30 -5.46
N TYR A 202 8.98 16.42 -4.62
CA TYR A 202 10.07 16.77 -3.71
C TYR A 202 11.33 17.26 -4.46
N LYS A 203 11.72 16.59 -5.56
CA LYS A 203 12.87 16.99 -6.37
C LYS A 203 12.65 18.35 -7.04
N GLU A 204 11.44 18.62 -7.51
CA GLU A 204 11.09 19.92 -8.10
C GLU A 204 11.15 21.03 -7.05
N LEU A 205 10.55 20.83 -5.87
CA LEU A 205 10.65 21.78 -4.75
C LEU A 205 12.10 22.07 -4.36
N LYS A 206 12.95 21.03 -4.28
CA LYS A 206 14.36 21.19 -3.93
C LYS A 206 15.15 22.02 -4.95
N LYS A 207 14.75 22.06 -6.22
CA LYS A 207 15.39 22.86 -7.27
C LYS A 207 14.99 24.34 -7.23
N ILE A 208 13.87 24.67 -6.59
CA ILE A 208 13.34 26.04 -6.50
C ILE A 208 13.83 26.70 -5.20
N ASP A 209 14.03 25.92 -4.13
CA ASP A 209 14.55 26.39 -2.84
C ASP A 209 16.09 26.59 -2.82
N PHE A 210 16.78 26.28 -3.92
CA PHE A 210 18.23 26.42 -4.14
C PHE A 210 18.50 27.27 -5.38
#